data_AF-A0A3B3VJY0-F1
#
_entry.id   AF-A0A3B3VJY0-F1
#
_cell.length_a   1.000
_cell.length_b   1.000
_cell.length_c   1.000
_cell.angle_alpha   90.00
_cell.angle_beta   90.00
_cell.angle_gamma   90.00
#
_symmetry.space_group_name_H-M   'P 1'
#
loop_
_entity.id
_entity.type
_entity.pdbx_description
1 polymer ?
#
loop_
_entity_poly.entity_id
_entity_poly.type
_entity_poly.pdbx_seq_one_letter_code
_entity_poly.pdbx_strand_id
1 'polypeptide(L)'
;MQTPCRKTPGWELNPEPSCCKATVLTTLKITNGSVTPIATITPINAITPLRPSEPASVCSFHSASPENVKEVNLLKESIAWPETPSVPPGFSLNDTSDPAHSTFTILPRRGGGSWHVGDQLEVLIKVSDFRGRPRKSGGDLLYARLQNRAVFAGVAGKVFDHRNGSYTAVFSLLWEGDAKVEVTLVHPGEAVTVLERLTKEQPDRIYFESIFRSGSIKESTECNVCLKAPKQKLCNYTDLDTGEPWFCYKPKKLNCDTRMTHSKGGFRQRIKPVEEQLFKSGVNMKVSIPGSGPSNISGKNENMKTGPAGYYYQGVWRTLDGTTVRQFNNATAISQCLKGKALHLYGDSTIRQWFEYLTSTTPDLKMFDLKSPKQTGPFMALDFKNNILVTFRCHGAPIRFGNLLISQMRYIASELKGLVGGTNTVVVIGIWSHFSTFPVEVYIRRLLSIRTAVRQLLTRHPGTLVIIRTANPKALSLYETLTNSDWFSIQRDKILRAIFKGMNVKLVDAWEMCLAHHLPHSLHPQPPIIKNMIDVVLSHTCPLETIK
;
A
#
# COMPACT_ATOMS: atom_id res chain seq x y z
N MET A 1 -8.74 54.07 27.79
CA MET A 1 -9.95 54.93 27.70
C MET A 1 -11.09 54.03 27.23
N GLN A 2 -11.82 53.42 28.17
CA GLN A 2 -13.10 53.88 28.75
C GLN A 2 -14.31 53.20 28.07
N THR A 3 -14.85 52.23 28.80
CA THR A 3 -16.22 51.66 28.82
C THR A 3 -17.31 52.73 29.12
N PRO A 4 -18.65 52.50 29.01
CA PRO A 4 -19.44 51.45 29.75
C PRO A 4 -20.60 50.77 28.94
N CYS A 5 -21.04 49.53 29.21
CA CYS A 5 -21.87 48.97 30.32
C CYS A 5 -23.24 49.70 30.50
N ARG A 6 -24.42 49.11 30.76
CA ARG A 6 -24.91 47.79 31.20
C ARG A 6 -26.46 47.84 31.20
N LYS A 7 -27.16 46.70 31.13
CA LYS A 7 -28.21 46.30 32.10
C LYS A 7 -28.69 44.86 31.82
N THR A 8 -28.39 43.97 32.76
CA THR A 8 -29.21 42.80 33.14
C THR A 8 -29.78 43.09 34.54
N PRO A 9 -30.85 42.42 34.99
CA PRO A 9 -30.67 41.18 35.76
C PRO A 9 -31.77 40.12 35.56
N GLY A 10 -31.47 38.86 35.92
CA GLY A 10 -32.49 37.83 36.18
C GLY A 10 -32.02 36.41 35.86
N TRP A 11 -31.47 35.73 36.87
CA TRP A 11 -31.16 34.30 36.88
C TRP A 11 -32.38 33.49 37.32
N GLU A 12 -32.61 32.31 36.73
CA GLU A 12 -32.96 31.06 37.44
C GLU A 12 -32.95 29.84 36.49
N LEU A 13 -32.86 28.65 37.08
CA LEU A 13 -32.27 27.41 36.57
C LEU A 13 -33.23 26.46 35.80
N ASN A 14 -32.65 25.70 34.85
CA ASN A 14 -32.90 24.33 34.30
C ASN A 14 -34.04 23.44 34.88
N PRO A 15 -34.51 22.33 34.20
CA PRO A 15 -34.02 21.67 32.97
C PRO A 15 -35.08 21.19 31.92
N GLU A 16 -34.57 20.73 30.76
CA GLU A 16 -35.10 19.94 29.61
C GLU A 16 -36.19 18.84 29.80
N PRO A 17 -36.66 18.08 28.75
CA PRO A 17 -36.67 18.26 27.26
C PRO A 17 -37.99 17.82 26.55
N SER A 18 -38.21 18.13 25.25
CA SER A 18 -38.81 17.14 24.29
C SER A 18 -38.76 17.51 22.79
N CYS A 19 -38.19 16.58 22.02
CA CYS A 19 -38.56 16.06 20.69
C CYS A 19 -39.00 16.99 19.54
N CYS A 20 -38.15 17.04 18.49
CA CYS A 20 -38.59 17.24 17.10
C CYS A 20 -38.36 15.95 16.27
N LYS A 21 -39.43 15.56 15.59
CA LYS A 21 -39.64 14.33 14.80
C LYS A 21 -38.85 14.32 13.48
N ALA A 22 -38.30 13.17 13.12
CA ALA A 22 -37.85 12.85 11.76
C ALA A 22 -38.90 11.95 11.08
N THR A 23 -39.30 12.32 9.87
CA THR A 23 -40.29 11.63 9.04
C THR A 23 -39.67 10.40 8.38
N VAL A 24 -40.31 9.24 8.56
CA VAL A 24 -39.94 7.95 7.96
C VAL A 24 -40.59 7.83 6.58
N LEU A 25 -39.78 7.56 5.55
CA LEU A 25 -40.21 7.10 4.24
C LEU A 25 -40.07 5.56 4.18
N THR A 26 -41.17 4.92 3.81
CA THR A 26 -41.45 3.49 3.86
C THR A 26 -40.62 2.69 2.86
N THR A 27 -39.89 1.67 3.33
CA THR A 27 -39.11 0.74 2.50
C THR A 27 -39.93 -0.51 2.14
N LEU A 28 -39.97 -0.84 0.85
CA LEU A 28 -40.45 -2.11 0.31
C LEU A 28 -39.49 -3.26 0.67
N LYS A 29 -40.06 -4.38 1.11
CA LYS A 29 -39.38 -5.61 1.55
C LYS A 29 -38.54 -6.24 0.43
N ILE A 30 -37.25 -6.45 0.71
CA ILE A 30 -36.40 -7.42 -0.01
C ILE A 30 -36.03 -8.52 0.99
N THR A 31 -36.34 -9.76 0.63
CA THR A 31 -36.12 -10.96 1.42
C THR A 31 -34.66 -11.43 1.42
N ASN A 32 -34.14 -11.64 2.64
CA ASN A 32 -33.04 -12.52 3.07
C ASN A 32 -31.82 -12.73 2.15
N GLY A 33 -30.79 -11.95 2.42
CA GLY A 33 -29.38 -12.33 2.30
C GLY A 33 -28.59 -11.53 3.33
N SER A 34 -27.90 -12.19 4.26
CA SER A 34 -27.13 -11.52 5.31
C SER A 34 -25.90 -10.84 4.72
N VAL A 35 -26.05 -9.57 4.35
CA VAL A 35 -24.91 -8.69 4.12
C VAL A 35 -24.44 -8.23 5.50
N THR A 36 -23.31 -8.76 5.96
CA THR A 36 -22.61 -8.20 7.12
C THR A 36 -22.26 -6.74 6.81
N PRO A 37 -22.63 -5.78 7.68
CA PRO A 37 -22.30 -4.39 7.45
C PRO A 37 -20.79 -4.20 7.54
N ILE A 38 -20.21 -3.55 6.52
CA ILE A 38 -18.83 -3.06 6.56
C ILE A 38 -18.77 -2.07 7.73
N ALA A 39 -17.97 -2.39 8.75
CA ALA A 39 -17.73 -1.48 9.86
C ALA A 39 -17.23 -0.13 9.32
N THR A 40 -18.05 0.92 9.49
CA THR A 40 -17.66 2.28 9.19
C THR A 40 -16.57 2.70 10.17
N ILE A 41 -15.32 2.65 9.72
CA ILE A 41 -14.16 3.19 10.45
C ILE A 41 -14.38 4.70 10.62
N THR A 42 -14.57 5.14 11.86
CA THR A 42 -14.64 6.55 12.26
C THR A 42 -13.34 7.27 11.91
N PRO A 43 -13.36 8.58 11.57
CA PRO A 43 -12.15 9.34 11.30
C PRO A 43 -11.18 9.28 12.49
N ILE A 44 -9.93 8.91 12.20
CA ILE A 44 -8.83 8.76 13.17
C ILE A 44 -8.44 10.15 13.70
N ASN A 45 -9.12 10.66 14.73
CA ASN A 45 -8.99 12.08 15.09
C ASN A 45 -7.82 12.43 16.02
N ALA A 46 -7.17 11.48 16.68
CA ALA A 46 -5.94 11.75 17.42
C ALA A 46 -5.20 10.46 17.80
N ILE A 47 -4.07 10.18 17.15
CA ILE A 47 -3.11 9.17 17.61
C ILE A 47 -1.85 9.90 18.01
N THR A 48 -1.41 9.65 19.24
CA THR A 48 -0.12 10.11 19.76
C THR A 48 0.89 8.94 19.72
N PRO A 49 2.07 9.09 19.10
CA PRO A 49 3.14 8.09 19.19
C PRO A 49 3.66 7.95 20.63
N LEU A 50 3.97 6.73 21.06
CA LEU A 50 4.58 6.43 22.36
C LEU A 50 5.94 7.11 22.51
N ARG A 51 6.19 7.73 23.67
CA ARG A 51 7.55 7.83 24.22
C ARG A 51 8.04 6.44 24.64
N PRO A 52 9.35 6.16 24.60
CA PRO A 52 9.87 4.80 24.82
C PRO A 52 9.46 4.26 26.19
N SER A 53 8.70 3.16 26.21
CA SER A 53 8.75 2.23 27.34
C SER A 53 10.12 1.57 27.31
N GLU A 54 10.74 1.40 28.48
CA GLU A 54 12.00 0.64 28.59
C GLU A 54 11.95 -0.66 27.76
N PRO A 55 13.09 -1.12 27.22
CA PRO A 55 13.13 -2.37 26.48
C PRO A 55 12.51 -3.47 27.33
N ALA A 56 11.44 -4.09 26.83
CA ALA A 56 10.91 -5.29 27.47
C ALA A 56 12.03 -6.34 27.47
N SER A 57 12.16 -7.10 28.55
CA SER A 57 13.07 -8.26 28.62
C SER A 57 12.73 -9.34 27.58
N VAL A 58 11.56 -9.23 26.95
CA VAL A 58 11.00 -10.15 25.96
C VAL A 58 10.85 -9.45 24.62
N CYS A 59 11.30 -10.12 23.56
CA CYS A 59 11.13 -9.64 22.21
C CYS A 59 9.64 -9.42 21.88
N SER A 60 9.25 -8.18 21.59
CA SER A 60 7.88 -7.84 21.22
C SER A 60 7.81 -6.87 20.04
N PHE A 61 6.82 -7.09 19.18
CA PHE A 61 6.50 -6.27 18.01
C PHE A 61 5.32 -5.32 18.29
N HIS A 62 5.08 -4.94 19.57
CA HIS A 62 3.93 -4.12 19.97
C HIS A 62 3.75 -2.88 19.09
N SER A 63 2.52 -2.75 18.59
CA SER A 63 2.04 -1.78 17.60
C SER A 63 1.74 -0.39 18.15
N ALA A 64 1.36 -0.27 19.42
CA ALA A 64 0.63 0.89 19.90
C ALA A 64 0.87 1.21 21.38
N SER A 65 0.70 2.50 21.72
CA SER A 65 0.43 2.93 23.09
C SER A 65 -0.88 2.29 23.57
N PRO A 66 -1.10 2.12 24.88
CA PRO A 66 -2.39 1.67 25.41
C PRO A 66 -3.59 2.45 24.84
N GLU A 67 -3.40 3.73 24.54
CA GLU A 67 -4.41 4.63 23.96
C GLU A 67 -4.79 4.26 22.50
N ASN A 68 -3.87 3.68 21.73
CA ASN A 68 -4.08 3.36 20.32
C ASN A 68 -4.51 1.91 20.06
N VAL A 69 -4.62 1.07 21.11
CA VAL A 69 -4.92 -0.38 20.98
C VAL A 69 -6.23 -0.64 20.23
N LYS A 70 -7.29 0.12 20.56
CA LYS A 70 -8.60 -0.03 19.91
C LYS A 70 -8.52 0.21 18.40
N GLU A 71 -7.82 1.27 18.00
CA GLU A 71 -7.69 1.62 16.59
C GLU A 71 -6.81 0.64 15.82
N VAL A 72 -5.73 0.17 16.43
CA VAL A 72 -4.92 -0.90 15.83
C VAL A 72 -5.74 -2.17 15.62
N ASN A 73 -6.61 -2.53 16.57
CA ASN A 73 -7.49 -3.68 16.41
C ASN A 73 -8.48 -3.48 15.25
N LEU A 74 -9.10 -2.30 15.13
CA LEU A 74 -9.95 -1.96 13.97
C LEU A 74 -9.19 -2.04 12.63
N LEU A 75 -7.94 -1.58 12.59
CA LEU A 75 -7.09 -1.70 11.40
C LEU A 75 -6.79 -3.17 11.07
N LYS A 76 -6.52 -4.01 12.07
CA LYS A 76 -6.32 -5.46 11.89
C LYS A 76 -7.60 -6.16 11.42
N GLU A 77 -8.76 -5.80 11.96
CA GLU A 77 -10.06 -6.30 11.51
C GLU A 77 -10.34 -5.91 10.05
N SER A 78 -9.93 -4.71 9.62
CA SER A 78 -10.10 -4.26 8.22
C SER A 78 -9.32 -5.08 7.19
N ILE A 79 -8.30 -5.81 7.64
CA ILE A 79 -7.50 -6.71 6.80
C ILE A 79 -7.69 -8.19 7.13
N ALA A 80 -8.67 -8.52 7.99
CA ALA A 80 -8.96 -9.90 8.34
C ALA A 80 -9.16 -10.73 7.07
N TRP A 81 -8.43 -11.83 6.99
CA TRP A 81 -8.56 -12.79 5.90
C TRP A 81 -9.59 -13.85 6.27
N PRO A 82 -10.37 -14.40 5.31
CA PRO A 82 -11.22 -15.55 5.57
C PRO A 82 -10.40 -16.70 6.16
N GLU A 83 -11.05 -17.54 6.97
CA GLU A 83 -10.43 -18.76 7.47
C GLU A 83 -10.01 -19.65 6.30
N THR A 84 -8.73 -20.00 6.26
CA THR A 84 -8.12 -20.81 5.20
C THR A 84 -7.89 -22.25 5.69
N PRO A 85 -7.88 -23.24 4.76
CA PRO A 85 -7.65 -24.62 5.14
C PRO A 85 -6.33 -24.84 5.88
N SER A 86 -6.35 -25.75 6.85
CA SER A 86 -5.15 -26.16 7.57
C SER A 86 -4.21 -26.95 6.66
N VAL A 87 -2.92 -26.89 6.97
CA VAL A 87 -1.86 -27.56 6.21
C VAL A 87 -1.18 -28.58 7.12
N PRO A 88 -1.81 -29.75 7.37
CA PRO A 88 -1.27 -30.77 8.27
C PRO A 88 -0.03 -31.45 7.67
N PRO A 89 0.77 -32.15 8.50
CA PRO A 89 1.84 -33.01 8.00
C PRO A 89 1.28 -34.01 6.99
N GLY A 90 1.84 -34.04 5.77
CA GLY A 90 1.41 -34.95 4.71
C GLY A 90 0.19 -34.49 3.88
N PHE A 91 -0.21 -33.21 3.96
CA PHE A 91 -1.24 -32.67 3.05
C PHE A 91 -0.85 -32.92 1.59
N SER A 92 -1.83 -33.20 0.73
CA SER A 92 -1.61 -33.40 -0.70
C SER A 92 -1.82 -32.09 -1.45
N LEU A 93 -0.89 -31.77 -2.35
CA LEU A 93 -1.10 -30.68 -3.31
C LEU A 93 -2.37 -30.90 -4.13
N ASN A 94 -2.72 -32.17 -4.39
CA ASN A 94 -3.87 -32.52 -5.23
C ASN A 94 -5.21 -32.10 -4.65
N ASP A 95 -5.26 -31.83 -3.34
CA ASP A 95 -6.47 -31.39 -2.67
C ASP A 95 -6.57 -29.86 -2.60
N THR A 96 -5.55 -29.12 -3.06
CA THR A 96 -5.49 -27.64 -3.05
C THR A 96 -6.06 -27.03 -4.32
N SER A 97 -6.34 -25.73 -4.29
CA SER A 97 -6.95 -25.01 -5.42
C SER A 97 -6.07 -25.08 -6.69
N ASP A 98 -6.67 -25.58 -7.78
CA ASP A 98 -6.04 -25.73 -9.08
C ASP A 98 -6.69 -24.80 -10.12
N PRO A 99 -5.94 -23.88 -10.72
CA PRO A 99 -6.48 -22.96 -11.70
C PRO A 99 -6.92 -23.65 -13.01
N ALA A 100 -6.34 -24.80 -13.38
CA ALA A 100 -6.67 -25.49 -14.63
C ALA A 100 -8.05 -26.17 -14.60
N HIS A 101 -8.45 -26.73 -13.46
CA HIS A 101 -9.80 -27.29 -13.25
C HIS A 101 -10.82 -26.28 -12.70
N SER A 102 -10.38 -25.07 -12.36
CA SER A 102 -11.26 -23.98 -11.96
C SER A 102 -11.85 -23.29 -13.18
N THR A 103 -12.97 -22.57 -13.00
CA THR A 103 -13.60 -21.83 -14.11
C THR A 103 -14.16 -20.49 -13.66
N PHE A 104 -14.32 -19.57 -14.60
CA PHE A 104 -15.17 -18.39 -14.42
C PHE A 104 -16.26 -18.31 -15.49
N THR A 105 -17.36 -17.67 -15.14
CA THR A 105 -18.52 -17.46 -16.01
C THR A 105 -19.02 -16.02 -15.87
N ILE A 106 -19.20 -15.34 -17.00
CA ILE A 106 -19.84 -14.02 -17.01
C ILE A 106 -21.34 -14.21 -16.75
N LEU A 107 -21.87 -13.55 -15.73
CA LEU A 107 -23.28 -13.62 -15.41
C LEU A 107 -24.09 -12.72 -16.36
N PRO A 108 -25.36 -13.08 -16.67
CA PRO A 108 -26.22 -12.23 -17.50
C PRO A 108 -26.38 -10.83 -16.91
N ARG A 109 -26.52 -9.83 -17.79
CA ARG A 109 -26.80 -8.46 -17.39
C ARG A 109 -28.07 -8.39 -16.55
N ARG A 110 -28.01 -7.69 -15.41
CA ARG A 110 -29.21 -7.38 -14.61
C ARG A 110 -30.19 -6.55 -15.45
N GLY A 111 -31.41 -7.05 -15.64
CA GLY A 111 -32.41 -6.43 -16.51
C GLY A 111 -32.39 -6.93 -17.98
N GLY A 112 -31.48 -7.85 -18.33
CA GLY A 112 -31.41 -8.43 -19.67
C GLY A 112 -30.84 -7.50 -20.75
N GLY A 113 -30.72 -8.02 -21.97
CA GLY A 113 -30.25 -7.27 -23.14
C GLY A 113 -28.74 -7.10 -23.25
N SER A 114 -28.32 -6.18 -24.13
CA SER A 114 -26.90 -5.87 -24.38
C SER A 114 -26.26 -5.09 -23.23
N TRP A 115 -24.94 -5.17 -23.12
CA TRP A 115 -24.15 -4.38 -22.15
C TRP A 115 -24.01 -2.92 -22.57
N HIS A 116 -24.01 -2.02 -21.59
CA HIS A 116 -23.83 -0.58 -21.78
C HIS A 116 -22.72 -0.06 -20.87
N VAL A 117 -22.07 1.02 -21.29
CA VAL A 117 -21.14 1.77 -20.43
C VAL A 117 -21.89 2.25 -19.18
N GLY A 118 -21.28 2.08 -18.00
CA GLY A 118 -21.89 2.35 -16.70
C GLY A 118 -22.60 1.15 -16.05
N ASP A 119 -22.79 0.04 -16.77
CA ASP A 119 -23.27 -1.21 -16.17
C ASP A 119 -22.23 -1.82 -15.21
N GLN A 120 -22.72 -2.67 -14.31
CA GLN A 120 -21.86 -3.54 -13.51
C GLN A 120 -21.88 -4.96 -14.06
N LEU A 121 -20.69 -5.45 -14.43
CA LEU A 121 -20.46 -6.82 -14.88
C LEU A 121 -20.13 -7.69 -13.67
N GLU A 122 -20.87 -8.78 -13.50
CA GLU A 122 -20.61 -9.79 -12.46
C GLU A 122 -20.06 -11.06 -13.11
N VAL A 123 -19.01 -11.60 -12.51
CA VAL A 123 -18.35 -12.83 -12.95
C VAL A 123 -18.30 -13.81 -11.80
N LEU A 124 -18.96 -14.96 -11.96
CA LEU A 124 -18.90 -16.05 -11.00
C LEU A 124 -17.64 -16.88 -11.25
N ILE A 125 -16.86 -17.11 -10.21
CA ILE A 125 -15.66 -17.93 -10.23
C ILE A 125 -15.91 -19.16 -9.36
N LYS A 126 -15.67 -20.35 -9.90
CA LYS A 126 -15.75 -21.63 -9.18
C LYS A 126 -14.37 -22.26 -9.15
N VAL A 127 -13.84 -22.44 -7.95
CA VAL A 127 -12.52 -23.01 -7.75
C VAL A 127 -12.64 -24.50 -7.47
N SER A 128 -11.81 -25.28 -8.16
CA SER A 128 -11.72 -26.74 -8.01
C SER A 128 -10.32 -27.13 -7.54
N ASP A 129 -10.18 -28.34 -7.00
CA ASP A 129 -8.87 -28.94 -6.74
C ASP A 129 -8.26 -29.59 -7.98
N PHE A 130 -7.03 -30.13 -7.87
CA PHE A 130 -6.35 -30.81 -8.98
C PHE A 130 -7.02 -32.11 -9.43
N ARG A 131 -8.01 -32.62 -8.69
CA ARG A 131 -8.83 -33.77 -9.07
C ARG A 131 -10.17 -33.32 -9.70
N GLY A 132 -10.35 -32.03 -9.94
CA GLY A 132 -11.58 -31.46 -10.49
C GLY A 132 -12.75 -31.41 -9.51
N ARG A 133 -12.52 -31.65 -8.21
CA ARG A 133 -13.60 -31.56 -7.21
C ARG A 133 -13.78 -30.10 -6.80
N PRO A 134 -15.03 -29.60 -6.69
CA PRO A 134 -15.28 -28.25 -6.20
C PRO A 134 -14.70 -28.05 -4.80
N ARG A 135 -14.01 -26.93 -4.60
CA ARG A 135 -13.52 -26.53 -3.28
C ARG A 135 -14.71 -26.21 -2.38
N LYS A 136 -14.56 -26.50 -1.09
CA LYS A 136 -15.61 -26.29 -0.07
C LYS A 136 -15.35 -25.10 0.85
N SER A 137 -14.19 -24.47 0.69
CA SER A 137 -13.70 -23.36 1.50
C SER A 137 -13.18 -22.25 0.60
N GLY A 138 -13.27 -21.01 1.06
CA GLY A 138 -12.66 -19.86 0.39
C GLY A 138 -11.20 -19.63 0.80
N GLY A 139 -10.80 -18.36 0.78
CA GLY A 139 -9.50 -17.89 1.24
C GLY A 139 -8.39 -17.86 0.20
N ASP A 140 -8.68 -18.23 -1.05
CA ASP A 140 -7.74 -18.04 -2.17
C ASP A 140 -7.53 -16.55 -2.45
N LEU A 141 -6.31 -16.17 -2.79
CA LEU A 141 -6.04 -14.83 -3.31
C LEU A 141 -6.25 -14.83 -4.82
N LEU A 142 -7.33 -14.20 -5.27
CA LEU A 142 -7.66 -14.04 -6.68
C LEU A 142 -7.52 -12.59 -7.14
N TYR A 143 -7.06 -12.42 -8.37
CA TYR A 143 -7.18 -11.17 -9.11
C TYR A 143 -8.19 -11.32 -10.23
N ALA A 144 -8.86 -10.21 -10.52
CA ALA A 144 -9.76 -10.11 -11.64
C ALA A 144 -9.50 -8.77 -12.34
N ARG A 145 -9.39 -8.79 -13.67
CA ARG A 145 -9.31 -7.58 -14.49
C ARG A 145 -10.17 -7.72 -15.73
N LEU A 146 -10.70 -6.59 -16.19
CA LEU A 146 -11.33 -6.46 -17.48
C LEU A 146 -10.38 -5.67 -18.38
N GLN A 147 -10.14 -6.10 -19.61
CA GLN A 147 -9.17 -5.46 -20.50
C GLN A 147 -9.62 -5.43 -21.96
N ASN A 148 -9.13 -4.46 -22.72
CA ASN A 148 -9.11 -4.49 -24.18
C ASN A 148 -7.70 -4.11 -24.65
N ARG A 149 -7.01 -5.06 -25.29
CA ARG A 149 -5.63 -4.84 -25.73
C ARG A 149 -5.53 -3.93 -26.95
N ALA A 150 -6.54 -3.93 -27.83
CA ALA A 150 -6.51 -3.12 -29.06
C ALA A 150 -6.55 -1.63 -28.76
N VAL A 151 -7.30 -1.22 -27.73
CA VAL A 151 -7.40 0.19 -27.29
C VAL A 151 -6.70 0.45 -25.96
N PHE A 152 -5.82 -0.45 -25.52
CA PHE A 152 -5.08 -0.32 -24.25
C PHE A 152 -5.98 0.08 -23.07
N ALA A 153 -7.18 -0.50 -22.98
CA ALA A 153 -8.13 -0.25 -21.92
C ALA A 153 -8.04 -1.34 -20.86
N GLY A 154 -8.32 -0.97 -19.61
CA GLY A 154 -8.38 -1.94 -18.53
C GLY A 154 -8.84 -1.37 -17.20
N VAL A 155 -9.48 -2.22 -16.41
CA VAL A 155 -9.97 -1.88 -15.05
C VAL A 155 -9.79 -3.08 -14.12
N ALA A 156 -9.43 -2.79 -12.87
CA ALA A 156 -9.34 -3.79 -11.82
C ALA A 156 -10.75 -4.20 -11.34
N GLY A 157 -10.98 -5.51 -11.18
CA GLY A 157 -12.21 -6.05 -10.60
C GLY A 157 -12.12 -6.20 -9.09
N LYS A 158 -13.26 -6.05 -8.41
CA LYS A 158 -13.39 -6.34 -6.98
C LYS A 158 -13.82 -7.79 -6.79
N VAL A 159 -13.02 -8.57 -6.08
CA VAL A 159 -13.31 -9.99 -5.81
C VAL A 159 -13.92 -10.15 -4.42
N PHE A 160 -15.03 -10.88 -4.35
CA PHE A 160 -15.75 -11.24 -3.14
C PHE A 160 -15.72 -12.75 -2.96
N ASP A 161 -15.22 -13.20 -1.80
CA ASP A 161 -15.18 -14.62 -1.43
C ASP A 161 -16.49 -15.04 -0.74
N HIS A 162 -17.16 -16.07 -1.28
CA HIS A 162 -18.38 -16.62 -0.69
C HIS A 162 -18.11 -17.68 0.39
N ARG A 163 -16.82 -17.94 0.70
CA ARG A 163 -16.32 -18.86 1.73
C ARG A 163 -16.64 -20.33 1.50
N ASN A 164 -17.03 -20.69 0.28
CA ASN A 164 -17.46 -22.03 -0.08
C ASN A 164 -16.77 -22.56 -1.35
N GLY A 165 -15.61 -21.99 -1.72
CA GLY A 165 -14.89 -22.31 -2.96
C GLY A 165 -15.40 -21.57 -4.20
N SER A 166 -16.40 -20.69 -4.05
CA SER A 166 -16.84 -19.78 -5.10
C SER A 166 -16.61 -18.31 -4.75
N TYR A 167 -16.45 -17.48 -5.78
CA TYR A 167 -16.18 -16.05 -5.67
C TYR A 167 -16.99 -15.29 -6.71
N THR A 168 -17.26 -14.01 -6.45
CA THR A 168 -17.78 -13.07 -7.46
C THR A 168 -16.77 -11.98 -7.71
N ALA A 169 -16.40 -11.75 -8.97
CA ALA A 169 -15.70 -10.55 -9.40
C ALA A 169 -16.69 -9.54 -9.99
N VAL A 170 -16.60 -8.29 -9.55
CA VAL A 170 -17.45 -7.18 -10.03
C VAL A 170 -16.61 -6.13 -10.73
N PHE A 171 -17.04 -5.72 -11.92
CA PHE A 171 -16.41 -4.67 -12.72
C PHE A 171 -17.42 -3.58 -13.06
N SER A 172 -16.94 -2.34 -13.19
CA SER A 172 -17.69 -1.29 -13.88
C SER A 172 -17.29 -1.28 -15.35
N LEU A 173 -18.25 -1.21 -16.26
CA LEU A 173 -17.97 -1.04 -17.69
C LEU A 173 -17.70 0.43 -17.99
N LEU A 174 -16.48 0.76 -18.41
CA LEU A 174 -15.98 2.14 -18.45
C LEU A 174 -15.53 2.61 -19.85
N TRP A 175 -15.69 1.76 -20.86
CA TRP A 175 -15.41 2.10 -22.24
C TRP A 175 -16.35 1.37 -23.20
N GLU A 176 -16.55 1.98 -24.36
CA GLU A 176 -17.29 1.39 -25.47
C GLU A 176 -16.45 0.33 -26.21
N GLY A 177 -17.14 -0.71 -26.70
CA GLY A 177 -16.55 -1.78 -27.48
C GLY A 177 -16.16 -2.99 -26.64
N ASP A 178 -15.26 -3.79 -27.19
CA ASP A 178 -14.96 -5.11 -26.63
C ASP A 178 -14.22 -5.02 -25.30
N ALA A 179 -14.47 -6.01 -24.45
CA ALA A 179 -13.79 -6.17 -23.18
C ALA A 179 -13.67 -7.65 -22.82
N LYS A 180 -12.47 -8.06 -22.42
CA LYS A 180 -12.12 -9.44 -22.06
C LYS A 180 -11.88 -9.55 -20.56
N VAL A 181 -12.57 -10.49 -19.92
CA VAL A 181 -12.34 -10.86 -18.51
C VAL A 181 -11.10 -11.73 -18.39
N GLU A 182 -10.27 -11.44 -17.39
CA GLU A 182 -9.16 -12.29 -16.95
C GLU A 182 -9.24 -12.47 -15.44
N VAL A 183 -9.19 -13.72 -15.00
CA VAL A 183 -9.14 -14.10 -13.59
C VAL A 183 -7.83 -14.85 -13.34
N THR A 184 -7.11 -14.50 -12.28
CA THR A 184 -5.83 -15.11 -11.92
C THR A 184 -5.86 -15.62 -10.49
N LEU A 185 -5.54 -16.90 -10.31
CA LEU A 185 -5.19 -17.44 -9.00
C LEU A 185 -3.78 -16.96 -8.63
N VAL A 186 -3.68 -16.10 -7.62
CA VAL A 186 -2.39 -15.62 -7.11
C VAL A 186 -1.81 -16.62 -6.11
N HIS A 187 -2.61 -17.05 -5.13
CA HIS A 187 -2.25 -18.06 -4.14
C HIS A 187 -3.47 -18.91 -3.76
N PRO A 188 -3.33 -20.24 -3.63
CA PRO A 188 -4.37 -21.06 -3.01
C PRO A 188 -4.52 -20.72 -1.52
N GLY A 189 -5.69 -21.01 -0.92
CA GLY A 189 -5.94 -20.75 0.50
C GLY A 189 -4.90 -21.39 1.43
N GLU A 190 -4.42 -22.60 1.13
CA GLU A 190 -3.37 -23.28 1.89
C GLU A 190 -2.03 -22.50 1.86
N ALA A 191 -1.69 -21.88 0.72
CA ALA A 191 -0.52 -21.02 0.61
C ALA A 191 -0.65 -19.80 1.52
N VAL A 192 -1.86 -19.22 1.62
CA VAL A 192 -2.15 -18.12 2.54
C VAL A 192 -1.96 -18.56 4.00
N THR A 193 -2.45 -19.74 4.39
CA THR A 193 -2.22 -20.32 5.72
C THR A 193 -0.72 -20.39 6.05
N VAL A 194 0.10 -20.82 5.09
CA VAL A 194 1.56 -20.88 5.28
C VAL A 194 2.17 -19.48 5.43
N LEU A 195 1.78 -18.51 4.59
CA LEU A 195 2.29 -17.13 4.66
C LEU A 195 1.94 -16.44 5.99
N GLU A 196 0.72 -16.67 6.49
CA GLU A 196 0.29 -16.17 7.80
C GLU A 196 1.13 -16.79 8.92
N ARG A 197 1.24 -18.12 8.95
CA ARG A 197 2.05 -18.85 9.94
C ARG A 197 3.49 -18.37 9.96
N LEU A 198 4.12 -18.23 8.79
CA LEU A 198 5.51 -17.75 8.67
C LEU A 198 5.71 -16.36 9.26
N THR A 199 4.71 -15.48 9.18
CA THR A 199 4.79 -14.14 9.76
C THR A 199 4.71 -14.18 11.29
N LYS A 200 3.93 -15.12 11.84
CA LYS A 200 3.81 -15.34 13.29
C LYS A 200 5.04 -16.03 13.89
N GLU A 201 5.51 -17.10 13.25
CA GLU A 201 6.57 -17.96 13.77
C GLU A 201 7.98 -17.47 13.41
N GLN A 202 8.12 -16.76 12.29
CA GLN A 202 9.42 -16.36 11.72
C GLN A 202 9.41 -14.90 11.22
N PRO A 203 9.09 -13.92 12.10
CA PRO A 203 9.07 -12.51 11.72
C PRO A 203 10.46 -11.95 11.36
N ASP A 204 11.52 -12.56 11.89
CA ASP A 204 12.93 -12.24 11.66
C ASP A 204 13.56 -13.07 10.51
N ARG A 205 12.74 -13.74 9.68
CA ARG A 205 13.25 -14.51 8.54
C ARG A 205 14.03 -13.65 7.55
N ILE A 206 13.80 -12.34 7.52
CA ILE A 206 14.77 -11.38 7.00
C ILE A 206 15.48 -10.79 8.20
N TYR A 207 16.81 -10.95 8.24
CA TYR A 207 17.66 -10.33 9.24
C TYR A 207 18.54 -9.26 8.60
N PHE A 208 18.99 -8.33 9.43
CA PHE A 208 19.78 -7.18 9.01
C PHE A 208 21.13 -7.25 9.70
N GLU A 209 22.09 -6.49 9.18
CA GLU A 209 23.42 -6.39 9.78
C GLU A 209 23.83 -4.93 9.92
N SER A 210 24.77 -4.69 10.81
CA SER A 210 25.49 -3.43 10.92
C SER A 210 26.97 -3.70 11.11
N ILE A 211 27.79 -2.95 10.36
CA ILE A 211 29.23 -2.92 10.56
C ILE A 211 29.55 -1.92 11.67
N PHE A 212 30.41 -2.33 12.59
CA PHE A 212 31.00 -1.53 13.66
C PHE A 212 32.49 -1.36 13.39
N ARG A 213 33.04 -0.17 13.65
CA ARG A 213 34.46 0.10 13.39
C ARG A 213 35.07 1.08 14.38
N SER A 214 36.24 0.73 14.91
CA SER A 214 37.14 1.65 15.59
C SER A 214 38.57 1.38 15.12
N GLY A 215 39.19 2.35 14.45
CA GLY A 215 40.49 2.18 13.80
C GLY A 215 40.49 1.02 12.78
N SER A 216 41.40 0.07 12.97
CA SER A 216 41.54 -1.14 12.15
C SER A 216 40.55 -2.25 12.52
N ILE A 217 39.95 -2.21 13.72
CA ILE A 217 39.02 -3.24 14.19
C ILE A 217 37.66 -3.03 13.52
N LYS A 218 37.16 -4.08 12.88
CA LYS A 218 35.85 -4.12 12.22
C LYS A 218 35.10 -5.37 12.64
N GLU A 219 33.85 -5.22 13.06
CA GLU A 219 32.95 -6.33 13.40
C GLU A 219 31.60 -6.14 12.68
N SER A 220 30.95 -7.23 12.27
CA SER A 220 29.57 -7.21 11.80
C SER A 220 28.69 -7.92 12.84
N THR A 221 27.55 -7.33 13.19
CA THR A 221 26.57 -7.99 14.04
C THR A 221 25.17 -7.87 13.47
N GLU A 222 24.33 -8.86 13.78
CA GLU A 222 22.94 -8.88 13.35
C GLU A 222 22.12 -7.80 14.09
N CYS A 223 21.21 -7.19 13.34
CA CYS A 223 20.26 -6.19 13.78
C CYS A 223 18.85 -6.58 13.36
N ASN A 224 17.86 -6.13 14.13
CA ASN A 224 16.46 -6.26 13.77
C ASN A 224 15.58 -5.30 14.58
N VAL A 225 14.29 -5.24 14.22
CA VAL A 225 13.25 -4.55 15.01
C VAL A 225 13.18 -5.11 16.43
N CYS A 226 13.52 -6.40 16.58
CA CYS A 226 13.47 -7.12 17.83
C CYS A 226 14.49 -8.26 17.85
N LEU A 227 15.26 -8.41 18.93
CA LEU A 227 16.28 -9.45 19.08
C LEU A 227 16.14 -10.17 20.43
N LYS A 228 16.43 -11.47 20.46
CA LYS A 228 16.40 -12.29 21.67
C LYS A 228 17.78 -12.31 22.33
N ALA A 229 18.01 -11.44 23.32
CA ALA A 229 19.15 -11.48 24.22
C ALA A 229 18.94 -10.56 25.44
N PRO A 230 19.70 -10.76 26.54
CA PRO A 230 19.72 -9.81 27.65
C PRO A 230 20.11 -8.40 27.19
N LYS A 231 19.54 -7.35 27.84
CA LYS A 231 19.78 -5.93 27.51
C LYS A 231 21.28 -5.60 27.38
N GLN A 232 22.12 -6.17 28.26
CA GLN A 232 23.57 -5.93 28.29
C GLN A 232 24.33 -6.46 27.06
N LYS A 233 23.71 -7.34 26.28
CA LYS A 233 24.25 -7.93 25.05
C LYS A 233 23.69 -7.27 23.77
N LEU A 234 22.87 -6.23 23.92
CA LEU A 234 22.25 -5.51 22.81
C LEU A 234 22.68 -4.05 22.81
N CYS A 235 22.82 -3.50 21.60
CA CYS A 235 22.85 -2.07 21.35
C CYS A 235 21.44 -1.60 21.01
N ASN A 236 20.97 -0.56 21.70
CA ASN A 236 19.64 0.03 21.47
C ASN A 236 19.76 1.30 20.62
N TYR A 237 19.20 1.26 19.42
CA TYR A 237 19.13 2.38 18.49
C TYR A 237 17.68 2.80 18.22
N THR A 238 16.81 2.62 19.22
CA THR A 238 15.45 3.14 19.16
C THR A 238 15.50 4.63 18.86
N ASP A 239 14.75 5.05 17.84
CA ASP A 239 14.73 6.45 17.43
C ASP A 239 14.17 7.33 18.56
N LEU A 240 14.87 8.41 18.88
CA LEU A 240 14.46 9.28 19.98
C LEU A 240 13.27 10.18 19.60
N ASP A 241 13.10 10.51 18.32
CA ASP A 241 12.01 11.37 17.85
C ASP A 241 10.71 10.58 17.65
N THR A 242 10.80 9.41 17.04
CA THR A 242 9.65 8.61 16.62
C THR A 242 9.42 7.38 17.49
N GLY A 243 10.34 7.06 18.40
CA GLY A 243 10.30 5.85 19.22
C GLY A 243 10.43 4.55 18.42
N GLU A 244 10.90 4.58 17.18
CA GLU A 244 10.93 3.40 16.30
C GLU A 244 12.03 2.43 16.75
N PRO A 245 11.68 1.18 17.15
CA PRO A 245 12.64 0.28 17.76
C PRO A 245 13.63 -0.27 16.72
N TRP A 246 14.91 -0.28 17.11
CA TRP A 246 15.97 -0.91 16.33
C TRP A 246 17.09 -1.38 17.25
N PHE A 247 17.46 -2.65 17.15
CA PHE A 247 18.46 -3.27 18.02
C PHE A 247 19.50 -4.01 17.19
N CYS A 248 20.73 -4.06 17.69
CA CYS A 248 21.79 -4.94 17.17
C CYS A 248 22.43 -5.72 18.31
N TYR A 249 22.96 -6.91 18.03
CA TYR A 249 23.84 -7.58 18.99
C TYR A 249 25.09 -6.73 19.23
N LYS A 250 25.53 -6.65 20.49
CA LYS A 250 26.74 -5.91 20.86
C LYS A 250 27.97 -6.62 20.27
N PRO A 251 28.84 -5.91 19.52
CA PRO A 251 30.09 -6.50 19.02
C PRO A 251 31.01 -6.93 20.16
N LYS A 252 31.91 -7.88 19.91
CA LYS A 252 32.72 -8.52 20.98
C LYS A 252 33.83 -7.60 21.47
N LYS A 253 34.47 -6.87 20.57
CA LYS A 253 35.63 -6.01 20.84
C LYS A 253 35.28 -4.52 20.78
N LEU A 254 34.16 -4.17 20.15
CA LEU A 254 33.73 -2.80 19.95
C LEU A 254 32.55 -2.41 20.85
N ASN A 255 32.34 -1.10 20.97
CA ASN A 255 31.23 -0.45 21.66
C ASN A 255 30.13 -0.04 20.65
N CYS A 256 28.90 0.13 21.16
CA CYS A 256 27.73 0.39 20.33
C CYS A 256 27.85 1.67 19.49
N ASP A 257 28.56 2.68 20.00
CA ASP A 257 28.71 3.99 19.33
C ASP A 257 29.60 3.92 18.08
N THR A 258 30.25 2.79 17.84
CA THR A 258 31.10 2.56 16.65
C THR A 258 30.32 2.04 15.44
N ARG A 259 28.99 1.99 15.51
CA ARG A 259 28.13 1.57 14.40
C ARG A 259 28.29 2.51 13.20
N MET A 260 28.58 1.94 12.03
CA MET A 260 28.79 2.69 10.79
C MET A 260 27.67 2.55 9.77
N THR A 261 27.11 1.35 9.65
CA THR A 261 26.23 1.01 8.53
C THR A 261 24.98 0.26 8.98
N HIS A 262 24.05 0.12 8.04
CA HIS A 262 22.92 -0.79 8.06
C HIS A 262 22.83 -1.47 6.70
N SER A 263 22.54 -2.77 6.68
CA SER A 263 22.26 -3.49 5.44
C SER A 263 21.30 -4.64 5.69
N LYS A 264 20.64 -5.10 4.61
CA LYS A 264 20.01 -6.43 4.61
C LYS A 264 21.12 -7.47 4.76
N GLY A 265 21.03 -8.30 5.80
CA GLY A 265 21.97 -9.40 6.04
C GLY A 265 21.64 -10.60 5.16
N GLY A 266 20.42 -11.13 5.28
CA GLY A 266 20.03 -12.31 4.54
C GLY A 266 18.57 -12.72 4.70
N PHE A 267 18.24 -13.88 4.14
CA PHE A 267 16.93 -14.51 4.23
C PHE A 267 17.08 -15.94 4.74
N ARG A 268 16.45 -16.23 5.88
CA ARG A 268 16.37 -17.56 6.49
C ARG A 268 15.12 -18.26 5.95
N GLN A 269 15.27 -19.00 4.86
CA GLN A 269 14.19 -19.80 4.30
C GLN A 269 13.94 -21.03 5.18
N ARG A 270 12.96 -20.96 6.09
CA ARG A 270 12.52 -22.12 6.92
C ARG A 270 11.07 -22.49 6.62
N ILE A 271 10.80 -22.78 5.36
CA ILE A 271 9.54 -23.37 4.88
C ILE A 271 9.73 -24.89 4.75
N LYS A 272 8.68 -25.69 4.96
CA LYS A 272 8.79 -27.15 4.80
C LYS A 272 8.79 -27.50 3.30
N PRO A 273 9.56 -28.52 2.85
CA PRO A 273 9.61 -28.90 1.42
C PRO A 273 8.25 -29.20 0.78
N VAL A 274 7.31 -29.78 1.54
CA VAL A 274 5.94 -30.04 1.07
C VAL A 274 5.12 -28.75 0.90
N GLU A 275 5.39 -27.72 1.71
CA GLU A 275 4.72 -26.41 1.60
C GLU A 275 5.25 -25.59 0.43
N GLU A 276 6.51 -25.79 0.02
CA GLU A 276 7.06 -25.13 -1.18
C GLU A 276 6.26 -25.47 -2.45
N GLN A 277 5.60 -26.63 -2.47
CA GLN A 277 4.73 -27.07 -3.57
C GLN A 277 3.52 -26.15 -3.78
N LEU A 278 3.12 -25.38 -2.77
CA LEU A 278 2.04 -24.39 -2.84
C LEU A 278 2.43 -23.10 -3.58
N PHE A 279 3.71 -22.95 -3.93
CA PHE A 279 4.30 -21.73 -4.49
C PHE A 279 4.95 -21.99 -5.85
N LYS A 280 4.31 -22.80 -6.69
CA LYS A 280 4.81 -23.19 -8.02
C LYS A 280 4.30 -22.24 -9.10
N SER A 281 5.23 -21.48 -9.66
CA SER A 281 4.97 -20.62 -10.83
C SER A 281 4.46 -21.46 -12.00
N GLY A 282 3.42 -20.97 -12.68
CA GLY A 282 2.80 -21.66 -13.82
C GLY A 282 1.93 -22.86 -13.44
N VAL A 283 1.82 -23.21 -12.15
CA VAL A 283 0.95 -24.29 -11.66
C VAL A 283 -0.15 -23.75 -10.75
N ASN A 284 0.20 -23.16 -9.61
CA ASN A 284 -0.76 -22.68 -8.61
C ASN A 284 -0.45 -21.27 -8.07
N MET A 285 0.58 -20.63 -8.62
CA MET A 285 0.96 -19.26 -8.26
C MET A 285 0.98 -18.39 -9.51
N LYS A 286 0.17 -17.32 -9.50
CA LYS A 286 0.03 -16.36 -10.61
C LYS A 286 -0.43 -17.00 -11.93
N VAL A 287 -1.41 -17.89 -11.86
CA VAL A 287 -1.91 -18.63 -13.03
C VAL A 287 -3.33 -18.21 -13.37
N SER A 288 -3.63 -18.11 -14.67
CA SER A 288 -4.96 -17.73 -15.16
C SER A 288 -5.97 -18.87 -14.97
N ILE A 289 -7.18 -18.53 -14.53
CA ILE A 289 -8.32 -19.44 -14.51
C ILE A 289 -9.05 -19.33 -15.86
N PRO A 290 -9.38 -20.44 -16.53
CA PRO A 290 -10.08 -20.42 -17.82
C PRO A 290 -11.56 -20.03 -17.65
N GLY A 291 -12.13 -19.44 -18.72
CA GLY A 291 -13.58 -19.20 -18.80
C GLY A 291 -14.30 -20.46 -19.25
N SER A 292 -15.46 -20.78 -18.67
CA SER A 292 -16.31 -21.90 -19.12
C SER A 292 -17.17 -21.55 -20.35
N GLY A 293 -17.19 -20.29 -20.76
CA GLY A 293 -17.96 -19.77 -21.89
C GLY A 293 -17.32 -18.49 -22.44
N PRO A 294 -18.09 -17.60 -23.10
CA PRO A 294 -17.56 -16.35 -23.62
C PRO A 294 -16.87 -15.53 -22.54
N SER A 295 -15.59 -15.24 -22.76
CA SER A 295 -14.81 -14.34 -21.89
C SER A 295 -14.84 -12.88 -22.36
N ASN A 296 -15.48 -12.62 -23.50
CA ASN A 296 -15.59 -11.31 -24.12
C ASN A 296 -17.02 -10.81 -24.03
N ILE A 297 -17.17 -9.51 -23.81
CA ILE A 297 -18.41 -8.76 -23.94
C ILE A 297 -18.15 -7.52 -24.79
N SER A 298 -19.22 -6.89 -25.31
CA SER A 298 -19.12 -5.62 -26.01
C SER A 298 -20.15 -4.65 -25.42
N GLY A 299 -19.70 -3.48 -24.98
CA GLY A 299 -20.53 -2.45 -24.38
C GLY A 299 -20.89 -1.35 -25.37
N LYS A 300 -22.16 -0.91 -25.39
CA LYS A 300 -22.63 0.24 -26.18
C LYS A 300 -22.56 1.54 -25.37
N ASN A 301 -22.47 2.67 -26.08
CA ASN A 301 -22.25 3.99 -25.49
C ASN A 301 -23.44 4.51 -24.68
N GLU A 302 -23.22 4.88 -23.41
CA GLU A 302 -24.11 5.65 -22.54
C GLU A 302 -23.31 6.38 -21.43
N ASN A 303 -23.98 7.27 -20.68
CA ASN A 303 -23.37 8.15 -19.67
C ASN A 303 -22.65 7.40 -18.53
N MET A 304 -21.43 7.85 -18.23
CA MET A 304 -20.53 7.23 -17.25
C MET A 304 -20.94 7.55 -15.80
N LYS A 305 -20.92 6.55 -14.91
CA LYS A 305 -21.11 6.73 -13.46
C LYS A 305 -19.77 6.95 -12.75
N THR A 306 -19.77 7.84 -11.76
CA THR A 306 -18.62 8.16 -10.91
C THR A 306 -18.34 7.04 -9.89
N GLY A 307 -17.09 6.89 -9.46
CA GLY A 307 -16.65 5.84 -8.53
C GLY A 307 -15.30 6.18 -7.88
N PRO A 308 -14.82 5.37 -6.93
CA PRO A 308 -13.58 5.68 -6.20
C PRO A 308 -12.28 5.23 -6.90
N ALA A 309 -12.39 4.30 -7.85
CA ALA A 309 -11.28 3.67 -8.58
C ALA A 309 -10.94 4.42 -9.87
N GLY A 310 -9.90 3.99 -10.61
CA GLY A 310 -9.65 4.50 -11.97
C GLY A 310 -9.59 3.38 -13.01
N TYR A 311 -9.36 3.75 -14.26
CA TYR A 311 -9.23 2.81 -15.37
C TYR A 311 -8.31 3.35 -16.46
N TYR A 312 -7.76 2.44 -17.27
CA TYR A 312 -7.09 2.80 -18.50
C TYR A 312 -8.08 2.85 -19.65
N TYR A 313 -7.90 3.85 -20.51
CA TYR A 313 -8.48 3.88 -21.84
C TYR A 313 -7.48 4.57 -22.79
N GLN A 314 -7.20 3.96 -23.94
CA GLN A 314 -6.18 4.42 -24.89
C GLN A 314 -4.80 4.59 -24.23
N GLY A 315 -4.48 3.74 -23.24
CA GLY A 315 -3.19 3.76 -22.54
C GLY A 315 -3.05 4.89 -21.51
N VAL A 316 -4.12 5.63 -21.23
CA VAL A 316 -4.14 6.75 -20.29
C VAL A 316 -4.99 6.40 -19.07
N TRP A 317 -4.45 6.64 -17.88
CA TRP A 317 -5.18 6.49 -16.64
C TRP A 317 -6.19 7.62 -16.45
N ARG A 318 -7.43 7.25 -16.16
CA ARG A 318 -8.55 8.14 -15.86
C ARG A 318 -9.07 7.81 -14.47
N THR A 319 -9.23 8.82 -13.61
CA THR A 319 -9.84 8.62 -12.28
C THR A 319 -11.36 8.72 -12.38
N LEU A 320 -12.07 8.04 -11.49
CA LEU A 320 -13.52 8.14 -11.39
C LEU A 320 -13.98 9.11 -10.28
N ASP A 321 -13.03 9.71 -9.55
CA ASP A 321 -13.26 10.66 -8.45
C ASP A 321 -13.53 12.11 -8.93
N GLY A 322 -13.63 12.31 -10.24
CA GLY A 322 -13.85 13.61 -10.89
C GLY A 322 -12.58 14.40 -11.16
N THR A 323 -11.41 13.95 -10.70
CA THR A 323 -10.13 14.62 -11.01
C THR A 323 -9.75 14.40 -12.47
N THR A 324 -9.50 15.48 -13.21
CA THR A 324 -8.93 15.34 -14.56
C THR A 324 -7.43 15.04 -14.47
N VAL A 325 -7.01 13.87 -14.95
CA VAL A 325 -5.59 13.52 -15.10
C VAL A 325 -5.07 14.07 -16.42
N ARG A 326 -4.17 15.04 -16.34
CA ARG A 326 -3.49 15.61 -17.50
C ARG A 326 -2.31 14.75 -17.91
N GLN A 327 -2.00 14.75 -19.21
CA GLN A 327 -0.87 14.03 -19.75
C GLN A 327 0.34 14.96 -19.92
N PHE A 328 1.45 14.62 -19.28
CA PHE A 328 2.71 15.36 -19.38
C PHE A 328 3.64 14.60 -20.32
N ASN A 329 3.47 14.83 -21.62
CA ASN A 329 4.10 14.02 -22.68
C ASN A 329 5.53 14.45 -23.05
N ASN A 330 6.00 15.60 -22.55
CA ASN A 330 7.34 16.10 -22.83
C ASN A 330 7.95 16.82 -21.61
N ALA A 331 9.27 16.99 -21.66
CA ALA A 331 10.05 17.64 -20.60
C ALA A 331 9.54 19.06 -20.28
N THR A 332 9.17 19.84 -21.29
CA THR A 332 8.70 21.22 -21.13
C THR A 332 7.43 21.28 -20.27
N ALA A 333 6.45 20.39 -20.50
CA ALA A 333 5.24 20.32 -19.70
C ALA A 333 5.53 19.95 -18.24
N ILE A 334 6.47 19.03 -18.01
CA ILE A 334 6.92 18.64 -16.66
C ILE A 334 7.59 19.83 -15.97
N SER A 335 8.57 20.47 -16.61
CA SER A 335 9.28 21.63 -16.06
C SER A 335 8.35 22.81 -15.79
N GLN A 336 7.37 23.08 -16.67
CA GLN A 336 6.36 24.12 -16.44
C GLN A 336 5.49 23.84 -15.22
N CYS A 337 5.06 22.60 -15.01
CA CYS A 337 4.30 22.20 -13.82
C CYS A 337 5.11 22.38 -12.53
N LEU A 338 6.37 21.97 -12.56
CA LEU A 338 7.25 21.96 -11.41
C LEU A 338 7.99 23.28 -11.17
N LYS A 339 7.82 24.28 -12.06
CA LYS A 339 8.51 25.57 -11.97
C LYS A 339 8.32 26.21 -10.60
N GLY A 340 9.43 26.55 -9.95
CA GLY A 340 9.46 27.16 -8.61
C GLY A 340 9.10 26.20 -7.47
N LYS A 341 9.05 24.89 -7.69
CA LYS A 341 8.62 23.90 -6.69
C LYS A 341 9.76 22.97 -6.22
N ALA A 342 9.60 22.50 -4.98
CA ALA A 342 10.40 21.44 -4.39
C ALA A 342 9.57 20.17 -4.21
N LEU A 343 9.98 19.09 -4.89
CA LEU A 343 9.38 17.76 -4.80
C LEU A 343 10.27 16.85 -3.93
N HIS A 344 9.72 16.39 -2.81
CA HIS A 344 10.41 15.50 -1.87
C HIS A 344 9.81 14.09 -1.91
N LEU A 345 10.60 13.13 -2.36
CA LEU A 345 10.22 11.73 -2.53
C LEU A 345 10.79 10.90 -1.38
N TYR A 346 9.91 10.38 -0.51
CA TYR A 346 10.30 9.57 0.66
C TYR A 346 9.76 8.15 0.53
N GLY A 347 10.60 7.14 0.70
CA GLY A 347 10.08 5.78 0.61
C GLY A 347 11.08 4.66 0.39
N ASP A 348 10.63 3.63 -0.30
CA ASP A 348 11.45 2.52 -0.74
C ASP A 348 11.88 2.68 -2.22
N SER A 349 12.41 1.61 -2.81
CA SER A 349 12.89 1.63 -4.19
C SER A 349 11.77 1.90 -5.19
N THR A 350 10.50 1.70 -4.82
CA THR A 350 9.37 1.98 -5.69
C THR A 350 9.25 3.48 -5.92
N ILE A 351 9.38 4.31 -4.87
CA ILE A 351 9.40 5.78 -4.99
C ILE A 351 10.69 6.30 -5.61
N ARG A 352 11.83 5.64 -5.39
CA ARG A 352 13.09 5.95 -6.10
C ARG A 352 12.88 5.94 -7.62
N GLN A 353 12.08 5.01 -8.12
CA GLN A 353 11.77 4.93 -9.54
C GLN A 353 11.11 6.19 -10.12
N TRP A 354 10.36 6.95 -9.31
CA TRP A 354 9.76 8.22 -9.75
C TRP A 354 10.80 9.32 -9.88
N PHE A 355 11.80 9.34 -8.99
CA PHE A 355 12.97 10.22 -9.13
C PHE A 355 13.71 9.93 -10.44
N GLU A 356 13.99 8.65 -10.70
CA GLU A 356 14.70 8.19 -11.91
C GLU A 356 13.92 8.48 -13.19
N TYR A 357 12.59 8.32 -13.15
CA TYR A 357 11.74 8.69 -14.27
C TYR A 357 11.82 10.21 -14.56
N LEU A 358 11.68 11.06 -13.54
CA LEU A 358 11.70 12.52 -13.74
C LEU A 358 13.05 13.00 -14.28
N THR A 359 14.16 12.50 -13.74
CA THR A 359 15.51 12.91 -14.19
C THR A 359 15.89 12.36 -15.56
N SER A 360 15.36 11.19 -15.95
CA SER A 360 15.58 10.65 -17.31
C SER A 360 14.70 11.29 -18.38
N THR A 361 13.53 11.83 -18.01
CA THR A 361 12.56 12.41 -18.95
C THR A 361 12.59 13.95 -19.01
N THR A 362 13.31 14.60 -18.10
CA THR A 362 13.42 16.06 -18.02
C THR A 362 14.90 16.47 -18.07
N PRO A 363 15.50 16.70 -19.26
CA PRO A 363 16.94 16.92 -19.41
C PRO A 363 17.52 18.11 -18.63
N ASP A 364 16.72 19.14 -18.39
CA ASP A 364 17.12 20.32 -17.60
C ASP A 364 17.17 20.05 -16.09
N LEU A 365 16.53 18.97 -15.61
CA LEU A 365 16.57 18.52 -14.22
C LEU A 365 17.81 17.64 -13.99
N LYS A 366 18.93 18.29 -13.68
CA LYS A 366 20.24 17.64 -13.57
C LYS A 366 20.48 17.08 -12.17
N MET A 367 20.91 15.83 -12.10
CA MET A 367 21.29 15.20 -10.84
C MET A 367 22.54 15.88 -10.25
N PHE A 368 22.47 16.24 -8.96
CA PHE A 368 23.62 16.68 -8.18
C PHE A 368 24.22 15.48 -7.44
N ASP A 369 25.49 15.20 -7.69
CA ASP A 369 26.17 14.02 -7.15
C ASP A 369 26.55 14.22 -5.67
N LEU A 370 25.67 13.73 -4.77
CA LEU A 370 25.88 13.68 -3.33
C LEU A 370 26.85 12.57 -2.88
N LYS A 371 27.58 11.93 -3.82
CA LYS A 371 28.46 10.77 -3.55
C LYS A 371 27.73 9.63 -2.83
N SER A 372 26.44 9.52 -3.09
CA SER A 372 25.54 8.57 -2.43
C SER A 372 25.40 7.29 -3.24
N PRO A 373 25.28 6.10 -2.60
CA PRO A 373 25.10 4.85 -3.33
C PRO A 373 23.83 4.86 -4.17
N LYS A 374 23.93 4.34 -5.41
CA LYS A 374 22.81 4.29 -6.39
C LYS A 374 21.55 3.59 -5.88
N GLN A 375 21.66 2.67 -4.92
CA GLN A 375 20.49 1.95 -4.39
C GLN A 375 19.79 2.72 -3.26
N THR A 376 20.55 3.42 -2.41
CA THR A 376 20.08 3.93 -1.11
C THR A 376 19.74 5.42 -1.11
N GLY A 377 20.38 6.22 -1.98
CA GLY A 377 20.34 7.67 -1.84
C GLY A 377 21.13 8.17 -0.63
N PRO A 378 20.94 9.43 -0.22
CA PRO A 378 19.99 10.41 -0.77
C PRO A 378 20.31 10.82 -2.21
N PHE A 379 19.30 11.25 -2.95
CA PHE A 379 19.48 11.89 -4.27
C PHE A 379 18.90 13.29 -4.31
N MET A 380 19.49 14.11 -5.17
CA MET A 380 19.07 15.47 -5.45
C MET A 380 19.21 15.74 -6.95
N ALA A 381 18.23 16.42 -7.52
CA ALA A 381 18.29 16.95 -8.87
C ALA A 381 17.73 18.38 -8.90
N LEU A 382 18.33 19.20 -9.75
CA LEU A 382 18.11 20.65 -9.83
C LEU A 382 17.89 21.08 -11.28
N ASP A 383 16.87 21.89 -11.50
CA ASP A 383 16.73 22.73 -12.70
C ASP A 383 16.86 24.19 -12.24
N PHE A 384 18.05 24.78 -12.43
CA PHE A 384 18.33 26.15 -11.99
C PHE A 384 17.51 27.19 -12.76
N LYS A 385 17.21 26.94 -14.05
CA LYS A 385 16.48 27.87 -14.91
C LYS A 385 15.03 28.01 -14.44
N ASN A 386 14.41 26.90 -14.08
CA ASN A 386 13.02 26.86 -13.64
C ASN A 386 12.86 26.83 -12.11
N ASN A 387 13.96 26.91 -11.36
CA ASN A 387 13.98 26.81 -9.89
C ASN A 387 13.24 25.57 -9.37
N ILE A 388 13.62 24.39 -9.88
CA ILE A 388 13.03 23.09 -9.50
C ILE A 388 14.02 22.32 -8.64
N LEU A 389 13.55 21.81 -7.52
CA LEU A 389 14.28 20.86 -6.68
C LEU A 389 13.52 19.54 -6.64
N VAL A 390 14.18 18.43 -6.96
CA VAL A 390 13.65 17.08 -6.71
C VAL A 390 14.61 16.33 -5.81
N THR A 391 14.11 15.70 -4.75
CA THR A 391 14.92 14.91 -3.82
C THR A 391 14.34 13.52 -3.64
N PHE A 392 15.21 12.53 -3.39
CA PHE A 392 14.80 11.21 -2.93
C PHE A 392 15.56 10.84 -1.65
N ARG A 393 14.82 10.31 -0.67
CA ARG A 393 15.38 9.69 0.54
C ARG A 393 14.71 8.36 0.80
N CYS A 394 15.53 7.33 1.04
CA CYS A 394 15.01 6.05 1.49
C CYS A 394 14.47 6.15 2.93
N HIS A 395 13.47 5.34 3.27
CA HIS A 395 12.99 5.24 4.64
C HIS A 395 14.04 4.57 5.55
N GLY A 396 13.97 4.82 6.86
CA GLY A 396 14.86 4.20 7.85
C GLY A 396 14.65 2.68 8.01
N ALA A 397 15.30 2.06 8.97
CA ALA A 397 15.15 0.62 9.23
C ALA A 397 13.67 0.20 9.38
N PRO A 398 13.21 -0.95 8.86
CA PRO A 398 13.96 -2.08 8.30
C PRO A 398 14.15 -2.02 6.76
N ILE A 399 14.73 -0.94 6.21
CA ILE A 399 15.07 -0.84 4.77
C ILE A 399 15.93 -2.05 4.33
N ARG A 400 15.57 -2.72 3.22
CA ARG A 400 16.22 -3.96 2.75
C ARG A 400 17.29 -3.74 1.69
N PHE A 401 17.91 -2.56 1.66
CA PHE A 401 18.98 -2.25 0.73
C PHE A 401 20.32 -2.84 1.19
N GLY A 402 21.35 -2.71 0.35
CA GLY A 402 22.74 -2.98 0.73
C GLY A 402 23.26 -2.00 1.79
N ASN A 403 24.58 -1.74 1.80
CA ASN A 403 25.21 -0.89 2.81
C ASN A 403 24.72 0.56 2.74
N LEU A 404 23.89 0.96 3.70
CA LEU A 404 23.47 2.32 3.99
C LEU A 404 24.29 2.86 5.16
N LEU A 405 24.87 4.05 5.03
CA LEU A 405 25.53 4.73 6.14
C LEU A 405 24.50 5.17 7.19
N ILE A 406 24.75 4.88 8.47
CA ILE A 406 23.83 5.28 9.54
C ILE A 406 23.68 6.81 9.64
N SER A 407 24.72 7.57 9.26
CA SER A 407 24.67 9.03 9.18
C SER A 407 23.64 9.55 8.18
N GLN A 408 23.30 8.75 7.16
CA GLN A 408 22.30 9.06 6.13
C GLN A 408 20.94 8.40 6.38
N MET A 409 20.85 7.48 7.35
CA MET A 409 19.58 6.85 7.69
C MET A 409 18.67 7.86 8.39
N ARG A 410 17.46 8.03 7.83
CA ARG A 410 16.45 8.94 8.35
C ARG A 410 15.08 8.30 8.28
N TYR A 411 14.26 8.54 9.30
CA TYR A 411 12.85 8.16 9.25
C TYR A 411 12.03 9.26 8.59
N ILE A 412 11.02 8.85 7.81
CA ILE A 412 10.17 9.80 7.06
C ILE A 412 9.53 10.81 8.02
N ALA A 413 9.04 10.37 9.19
CA ALA A 413 8.45 11.27 10.18
C ALA A 413 9.43 12.35 10.68
N SER A 414 10.70 12.00 10.91
CA SER A 414 11.74 12.95 11.33
C SER A 414 12.06 13.96 10.22
N GLU A 415 12.12 13.53 8.96
CA GLU A 415 12.33 14.43 7.82
C GLU A 415 11.18 15.43 7.66
N LEU A 416 9.93 14.97 7.81
CA LEU A 416 8.75 15.85 7.71
C LEU A 416 8.69 16.89 8.85
N LYS A 417 9.20 16.57 10.04
CA LYS A 417 9.29 17.50 11.17
C LYS A 417 10.22 18.67 10.88
N GLY A 418 11.32 18.45 10.15
CA GLY A 418 12.27 19.48 9.74
C GLY A 418 11.94 20.19 8.42
N LEU A 419 10.90 19.76 7.71
CA LEU A 419 10.56 20.29 6.38
C LEU A 419 9.87 21.67 6.48
N VAL A 420 10.34 22.62 5.67
CA VAL A 420 9.81 23.99 5.58
C VAL A 420 8.37 24.03 5.05
N GLY A 421 7.97 23.12 4.16
CA GLY A 421 6.62 23.09 3.59
C GLY A 421 6.23 24.34 2.80
N GLY A 422 4.94 24.44 2.45
CA GLY A 422 4.34 25.59 1.77
C GLY A 422 3.76 25.27 0.40
N THR A 423 3.20 26.29 -0.27
CA THR A 423 2.51 26.18 -1.58
C THR A 423 3.40 25.69 -2.73
N ASN A 424 4.72 25.80 -2.55
CA ASN A 424 5.72 25.33 -3.49
C ASN A 424 6.35 23.99 -3.10
N THR A 425 5.86 23.34 -2.04
CA THR A 425 6.40 22.06 -1.56
C THR A 425 5.42 20.93 -1.86
N VAL A 426 5.91 19.89 -2.53
CA VAL A 426 5.21 18.64 -2.78
C VAL A 426 5.96 17.52 -2.07
N VAL A 427 5.23 16.73 -1.29
CA VAL A 427 5.76 15.58 -0.55
C VAL A 427 5.09 14.32 -1.09
N VAL A 428 5.88 13.34 -1.50
CA VAL A 428 5.40 12.02 -1.91
C VAL A 428 5.92 10.97 -0.95
N ILE A 429 5.03 10.12 -0.45
CA ILE A 429 5.36 9.06 0.50
C ILE A 429 4.92 7.71 -0.08
N GLY A 430 5.84 6.76 -0.20
CA GLY A 430 5.55 5.38 -0.59
C GLY A 430 6.42 4.40 0.17
N ILE A 431 5.82 3.68 1.12
CA ILE A 431 6.53 2.84 2.08
C ILE A 431 5.74 1.56 2.31
N TRP A 432 6.21 0.41 1.80
CA TRP A 432 5.52 -0.86 2.03
C TRP A 432 6.40 -2.10 1.80
N SER A 433 7.29 -2.08 0.81
CA SER A 433 7.93 -3.29 0.27
C SER A 433 8.90 -3.98 1.23
N HIS A 434 9.30 -3.29 2.30
CA HIS A 434 10.28 -3.77 3.29
C HIS A 434 9.65 -4.29 4.60
N PHE A 435 8.33 -4.21 4.75
CA PHE A 435 7.63 -4.52 6.01
C PHE A 435 6.93 -5.89 6.02
N SER A 436 6.86 -6.55 4.86
CA SER A 436 6.03 -7.75 4.64
C SER A 436 6.42 -8.99 5.46
N THR A 437 7.63 -9.04 6.03
CA THR A 437 8.04 -10.17 6.88
C THR A 437 7.62 -10.03 8.33
N PHE A 438 7.37 -8.81 8.79
CA PHE A 438 7.03 -8.52 10.17
C PHE A 438 5.52 -8.68 10.40
N PRO A 439 5.12 -8.89 11.67
CA PRO A 439 3.74 -8.70 12.08
C PRO A 439 3.26 -7.32 11.64
N VAL A 440 2.00 -7.23 11.25
CA VAL A 440 1.44 -6.02 10.64
C VAL A 440 1.51 -4.81 11.56
N GLU A 441 1.58 -5.06 12.86
CA GLU A 441 1.82 -4.11 13.94
C GLU A 441 3.00 -3.18 13.69
N VAL A 442 4.11 -3.71 13.15
CA VAL A 442 5.30 -2.90 12.83
C VAL A 442 4.99 -1.88 11.75
N TYR A 443 4.18 -2.27 10.76
CA TYR A 443 3.77 -1.38 9.67
C TYR A 443 2.74 -0.35 10.13
N ILE A 444 1.77 -0.76 10.95
CA ILE A 444 0.79 0.16 11.54
C ILE A 444 1.51 1.24 12.35
N ARG A 445 2.41 0.85 13.28
CA ARG A 445 3.21 1.80 14.08
C ARG A 445 3.93 2.80 13.18
N ARG A 446 4.62 2.30 12.15
CA ARG A 446 5.35 3.12 11.17
C ARG A 446 4.45 4.17 10.52
N LEU A 447 3.29 3.75 10.03
CA LEU A 447 2.36 4.64 9.34
C LEU A 447 1.70 5.65 10.28
N LEU A 448 1.45 5.29 11.54
CA LEU A 448 0.92 6.21 12.55
C LEU A 448 1.90 7.33 12.90
N SER A 449 3.19 7.01 13.02
CA SER A 449 4.26 8.00 13.16
C SER A 449 4.28 8.96 11.95
N ILE A 450 4.15 8.43 10.73
CA ILE A 450 4.11 9.24 9.50
C ILE A 450 2.82 10.08 9.43
N ARG A 451 1.65 9.52 9.73
CA ARG A 451 0.37 10.25 9.79
C ARG A 451 0.47 11.45 10.71
N THR A 452 1.06 11.26 11.89
CA THR A 452 1.25 12.34 12.87
C THR A 452 2.15 13.44 12.31
N ALA A 453 3.27 13.08 11.69
CA ALA A 453 4.19 14.05 11.10
C ALA A 453 3.57 14.79 9.89
N VAL A 454 2.80 14.09 9.05
CA VAL A 454 2.04 14.70 7.94
C VAL A 454 1.01 15.70 8.48
N ARG A 455 0.26 15.33 9.53
CA ARG A 455 -0.69 16.23 10.19
C ARG A 455 0.01 17.50 10.70
N GLN A 456 1.13 17.34 11.41
CA GLN A 456 1.91 18.47 11.93
C GLN A 456 2.45 19.36 10.79
N LEU A 457 2.95 18.77 9.70
CA LEU A 457 3.40 19.50 8.52
C LEU A 457 2.26 20.34 7.92
N LEU A 458 1.08 19.75 7.72
CA LEU A 458 -0.09 20.44 7.17
C LEU A 458 -0.66 21.48 8.13
N THR A 459 -0.53 21.30 9.45
CA THR A 459 -0.89 22.33 10.43
C THR A 459 0.04 23.54 10.34
N ARG A 460 1.36 23.33 10.21
CA ARG A 460 2.34 24.42 10.09
C ARG A 460 2.30 25.09 8.71
N HIS A 461 2.07 24.29 7.67
CA HIS A 461 2.17 24.70 6.26
C HIS A 461 1.02 24.10 5.45
N PRO A 462 -0.21 24.63 5.59
CA PRO A 462 -1.41 24.06 4.95
C PRO A 462 -1.38 24.07 3.42
N GLY A 463 -0.53 24.90 2.80
CA GLY A 463 -0.31 24.91 1.36
C GLY A 463 0.53 23.74 0.83
N THR A 464 1.11 22.90 1.69
CA THR A 464 1.93 21.76 1.27
C THR A 464 1.07 20.68 0.63
N LEU A 465 1.43 20.22 -0.57
CA LEU A 465 0.77 19.07 -1.19
C LEU A 465 1.42 17.77 -0.69
N VAL A 466 0.62 16.87 -0.13
CA VAL A 466 1.08 15.54 0.30
C VAL A 466 0.38 14.47 -0.53
N ILE A 467 1.17 13.59 -1.14
CA ILE A 467 0.71 12.50 -2.00
C ILE A 467 1.19 11.17 -1.42
N ILE A 468 0.26 10.24 -1.24
CA ILE A 468 0.52 8.89 -0.76
C ILE A 468 0.48 7.94 -1.96
N ARG A 469 1.51 7.11 -2.10
CA ARG A 469 1.56 6.03 -3.09
C ARG A 469 1.19 4.71 -2.41
N THR A 470 0.26 3.97 -3.00
CA THR A 470 -0.12 2.63 -2.53
C THR A 470 0.91 1.56 -2.88
N ALA A 471 0.76 0.36 -2.31
CA ALA A 471 1.48 -0.82 -2.79
C ALA A 471 1.04 -1.19 -4.22
N ASN A 472 1.77 -2.10 -4.87
CA ASN A 472 1.37 -2.64 -6.16
C ASN A 472 1.64 -4.16 -6.29
N PRO A 473 0.87 -4.87 -7.14
CA PRO A 473 1.16 -6.26 -7.49
C PRO A 473 2.53 -6.43 -8.16
N LYS A 474 3.07 -7.64 -8.07
CA LYS A 474 4.35 -7.99 -8.70
C LYS A 474 4.41 -9.44 -9.19
N ALA A 475 5.43 -9.73 -10.00
CA ALA A 475 5.84 -11.09 -10.29
C ALA A 475 6.33 -11.78 -9.01
N LEU A 476 6.05 -13.08 -8.88
CA LEU A 476 6.38 -13.86 -7.70
C LEU A 476 7.28 -15.04 -8.08
N SER A 477 8.46 -15.13 -7.48
CA SER A 477 9.13 -16.40 -7.23
C SER A 477 8.87 -16.86 -5.79
N LEU A 478 9.43 -18.00 -5.40
CA LEU A 478 9.39 -18.45 -4.00
C LEU A 478 9.99 -17.37 -3.07
N TYR A 479 11.10 -16.74 -3.46
CA TYR A 479 11.74 -15.70 -2.65
C TYR A 479 10.83 -14.46 -2.47
N GLU A 480 10.29 -13.88 -3.55
CA GLU A 480 9.38 -12.74 -3.42
C GLU A 480 8.12 -13.11 -2.65
N THR A 481 7.62 -14.33 -2.80
CA THR A 481 6.42 -14.79 -2.09
C THR A 481 6.64 -14.82 -0.58
N LEU A 482 7.72 -15.47 -0.13
CA LEU A 482 7.99 -15.61 1.30
C LEU A 482 8.40 -14.28 1.96
N THR A 483 8.98 -13.35 1.19
CA THR A 483 9.53 -12.10 1.74
C THR A 483 8.68 -10.86 1.50
N ASN A 484 7.86 -10.86 0.45
CA ASN A 484 7.06 -9.72 0.02
C ASN A 484 5.79 -10.09 -0.76
N SER A 485 5.18 -11.28 -0.65
CA SER A 485 3.97 -11.69 -1.41
C SER A 485 2.90 -10.59 -1.61
N ASP A 486 2.17 -10.68 -2.71
CA ASP A 486 0.99 -9.86 -2.96
C ASP A 486 -0.09 -9.98 -1.88
N TRP A 487 -0.18 -11.13 -1.19
CA TRP A 487 -1.04 -11.29 -0.03
C TRP A 487 -0.62 -10.37 1.13
N PHE A 488 0.68 -10.21 1.36
CA PHE A 488 1.15 -9.21 2.33
C PHE A 488 0.87 -7.80 1.82
N SER A 489 1.18 -7.54 0.55
CA SER A 489 1.14 -6.20 -0.05
C SER A 489 -0.26 -5.60 -0.05
N ILE A 490 -1.31 -6.38 -0.34
CA ILE A 490 -2.70 -5.91 -0.29
C ILE A 490 -3.16 -5.53 1.12
N GLN A 491 -2.69 -6.24 2.15
CA GLN A 491 -2.98 -5.88 3.54
C GLN A 491 -2.33 -4.54 3.90
N ARG A 492 -1.08 -4.30 3.45
CA ARG A 492 -0.39 -3.03 3.68
C ARG A 492 -1.08 -1.90 2.95
N ASP A 493 -1.56 -2.13 1.72
CA ASP A 493 -2.37 -1.15 0.99
C ASP A 493 -3.66 -0.77 1.73
N LYS A 494 -4.44 -1.76 2.17
CA LYS A 494 -5.67 -1.53 2.94
C LYS A 494 -5.42 -0.70 4.20
N ILE A 495 -4.38 -1.03 4.97
CA ILE A 495 -4.00 -0.28 6.16
C ILE A 495 -3.55 1.13 5.82
N LEU A 496 -2.74 1.30 4.78
CA LEU A 496 -2.29 2.62 4.33
C LEU A 496 -3.48 3.51 4.00
N ARG A 497 -4.45 3.00 3.24
CA ARG A 497 -5.67 3.74 2.90
C ARG A 497 -6.50 4.08 4.13
N ALA A 498 -6.68 3.13 5.05
CA ALA A 498 -7.42 3.36 6.29
C ALA A 498 -6.74 4.43 7.16
N ILE A 499 -5.42 4.34 7.33
CA ILE A 499 -4.62 5.29 8.11
C ILE A 499 -4.60 6.66 7.47
N PHE A 500 -4.65 6.84 6.15
CA PHE A 500 -4.66 8.18 5.54
C PHE A 500 -6.06 8.70 5.22
N LYS A 501 -7.11 7.90 5.46
CA LYS A 501 -8.50 8.28 5.25
C LYS A 501 -8.83 9.55 6.06
N GLY A 502 -9.54 10.47 5.40
CA GLY A 502 -9.98 11.75 6.00
C GLY A 502 -8.87 12.79 6.19
N MET A 503 -7.62 12.52 5.82
CA MET A 503 -6.57 13.55 5.79
C MET A 503 -6.63 14.34 4.48
N ASN A 504 -6.15 15.59 4.53
CA ASN A 504 -5.91 16.39 3.33
C ASN A 504 -4.65 15.91 2.59
N VAL A 505 -4.72 14.70 2.02
CA VAL A 505 -3.68 14.09 1.19
C VAL A 505 -4.30 13.59 -0.11
N LYS A 506 -3.49 13.42 -1.16
CA LYS A 506 -3.89 12.78 -2.41
C LYS A 506 -3.34 11.36 -2.48
N LEU A 507 -3.99 10.50 -3.24
CA LEU A 507 -3.60 9.10 -3.39
C LEU A 507 -3.26 8.79 -4.84
N VAL A 508 -2.11 8.16 -5.08
CA VAL A 508 -1.81 7.50 -6.36
C VAL A 508 -2.03 6.01 -6.15
N ASP A 509 -3.10 5.50 -6.76
CA ASP A 509 -3.53 4.09 -6.66
C ASP A 509 -2.67 3.18 -7.53
N ALA A 510 -1.41 3.02 -7.15
CA ALA A 510 -0.48 2.14 -7.81
C ALA A 510 -0.94 0.67 -7.84
N TRP A 511 -1.85 0.27 -6.96
CA TRP A 511 -2.38 -1.09 -6.94
C TRP A 511 -3.27 -1.33 -8.16
N GLU A 512 -4.32 -0.52 -8.30
CA GLU A 512 -5.25 -0.62 -9.42
C GLU A 512 -4.59 -0.23 -10.74
N MET A 513 -3.72 0.78 -10.75
CA MET A 513 -2.97 1.18 -11.95
C MET A 513 -2.06 0.07 -12.48
N CYS A 514 -1.53 -0.80 -11.63
CA CYS A 514 -0.74 -1.95 -12.08
C CYS A 514 -1.63 -3.13 -12.47
N LEU A 515 -2.70 -3.40 -11.71
CA LEU A 515 -3.60 -4.52 -11.94
C LEU A 515 -4.42 -4.35 -13.23
N ALA A 516 -4.86 -3.14 -13.52
CA ALA A 516 -5.63 -2.78 -14.71
C ALA A 516 -4.78 -2.72 -15.99
N HIS A 517 -3.45 -2.61 -15.87
CA HIS A 517 -2.58 -2.48 -17.04
C HIS A 517 -2.30 -3.85 -17.68
N HIS A 518 -2.14 -3.88 -19.00
CA HIS A 518 -1.83 -5.10 -19.76
C HIS A 518 -0.39 -5.61 -19.59
N LEU A 519 0.49 -4.82 -18.95
CA LEU A 519 1.91 -5.17 -18.79
C LEU A 519 2.06 -6.12 -17.60
N PRO A 520 3.12 -6.95 -17.57
CA PRO A 520 3.35 -7.86 -16.46
C PRO A 520 3.47 -7.13 -15.12
N HIS A 521 2.91 -7.73 -14.07
CA HIS A 521 3.10 -7.23 -12.71
C HIS A 521 4.59 -7.23 -12.34
N SER A 522 5.08 -6.13 -11.77
CA SER A 522 6.47 -5.98 -11.35
C SER A 522 6.55 -5.11 -10.09
N LEU A 523 7.46 -5.44 -9.17
CA LEU A 523 7.75 -4.60 -8.00
C LEU A 523 8.17 -3.18 -8.44
N HIS A 524 8.88 -3.12 -9.58
CA HIS A 524 9.26 -1.91 -10.30
C HIS A 524 8.47 -1.86 -11.61
N PRO A 525 7.26 -1.24 -11.63
CA PRO A 525 6.43 -1.18 -12.83
C PRO A 525 7.17 -0.58 -14.03
N GLN A 526 6.78 -1.00 -15.23
CA GLN A 526 7.43 -0.53 -16.46
C GLN A 526 7.11 0.95 -16.76
N PRO A 527 7.93 1.65 -17.58
CA PRO A 527 7.81 3.09 -17.80
C PRO A 527 6.40 3.61 -18.18
N PRO A 528 5.58 2.93 -18.99
CA PRO A 528 4.22 3.41 -19.29
C PRO A 528 3.32 3.55 -18.05
N ILE A 529 3.45 2.64 -17.09
CA ILE A 529 2.72 2.70 -15.82
C ILE A 529 3.26 3.85 -14.96
N ILE A 530 4.59 3.99 -14.88
CA ILE A 530 5.23 5.07 -14.11
C ILE A 530 4.88 6.44 -14.68
N LYS A 531 4.86 6.59 -16.01
CA LYS A 531 4.42 7.80 -16.69
C LYS A 531 3.01 8.20 -16.27
N ASN A 532 2.07 7.26 -16.26
CA ASN A 532 0.70 7.51 -15.80
C ASN A 532 0.64 7.86 -14.30
N MET A 533 1.47 7.25 -13.45
CA MET A 533 1.54 7.61 -12.03
C MET A 533 2.06 9.04 -11.84
N ILE A 534 3.09 9.43 -12.61
CA ILE A 534 3.65 10.78 -12.61
C ILE A 534 2.64 11.79 -13.16
N ASP A 535 1.87 11.44 -14.20
CA ASP A 535 0.78 12.28 -14.71
C ASP A 535 -0.23 12.62 -13.60
N VAL A 536 -0.60 11.65 -12.75
CA VAL A 536 -1.47 11.88 -11.58
C VAL A 536 -0.79 12.82 -10.57
N VAL A 537 0.49 12.58 -10.25
CA VAL A 537 1.27 13.44 -9.33
C VAL A 537 1.31 14.89 -9.82
N LEU A 538 1.63 15.10 -11.09
CA LEU A 538 1.75 16.42 -11.69
C LEU A 538 0.37 17.09 -11.83
N SER A 539 -0.69 16.33 -12.13
CA SER A 539 -2.06 16.85 -12.16
C SER A 539 -2.51 17.42 -10.80
N HIS A 540 -2.08 16.81 -9.69
CA HIS A 540 -2.31 17.38 -8.36
C HIS A 540 -1.36 18.54 -8.02
N THR A 541 -0.13 18.52 -8.54
CA THR A 541 0.90 19.54 -8.28
C THR A 541 0.60 20.88 -8.95
N CYS A 542 0.01 20.83 -10.14
CA CYS A 542 -0.38 21.99 -10.92
C CYS A 542 -1.80 21.75 -11.47
N PRO A 543 -2.86 21.92 -10.65
CA PRO A 543 -4.24 21.76 -11.12
C PRO A 543 -4.59 22.83 -12.16
N LEU A 544 -5.55 22.55 -13.04
CA LEU A 544 -6.16 23.61 -13.87
C LEU A 544 -6.88 24.58 -12.95
N GLU A 545 -6.77 25.89 -13.23
CA GLU A 545 -7.61 26.88 -12.57
C GLU A 545 -9.06 26.49 -12.85
N THR A 546 -9.78 26.15 -11.79
CA THR A 546 -11.23 25.98 -11.87
C THR A 546 -11.77 27.39 -12.00
N ILE A 547 -12.24 27.74 -13.21
CA ILE A 547 -13.13 28.89 -13.37
C ILE A 547 -14.33 28.57 -12.47
N LYS A 548 -14.35 29.21 -11.29
CA LYS A 548 -15.45 29.10 -10.34
C LYS A 548 -16.61 29.96 -10.78
#